data_AF-A0AAD8ZB10-F1
#
_entry.id   AF-A0AAD8ZB10-F1
#
_cell.length_a   1.000
_cell.length_b   1.000
_cell.length_c   1.000
_cell.angle_alpha   90.00
_cell.angle_beta   90.00
_cell.angle_gamma   90.00
#
_symmetry.space_group_name_H-M   'P 1'
#
loop_
_entity.id
_entity.type
_entity.pdbx_description
1 polymer ?
#
loop_
_entity_poly.entity_id
_entity_poly.type
_entity_poly.pdbx_seq_one_letter_code
_entity_poly.pdbx_strand_id
1 'polypeptide(L)'
;MCFTTKVNCSVGDQCFVGTGKAASVLDVKMLGCLPEEGCNKTTTIEFPANKTVYTMNMQCCNESYCNGGPAVLLPSFTVIALTVGQTIDVL
;
A
#
# COMPACT_ATOMS: atom_id res chain seq x y z
N MET A 1 6.43 8.73 -1.16
CA MET A 1 7.11 7.53 -0.59
C MET A 1 6.17 6.35 -0.72
N CYS A 2 6.64 5.19 -1.16
CA CYS A 2 5.81 4.01 -1.40
C CYS A 2 6.36 2.79 -0.66
N PHE A 3 5.49 1.86 -0.30
CA PHE A 3 5.90 0.55 0.20
C PHE A 3 6.38 -0.31 -0.98
N THR A 4 7.68 -0.57 -1.04
CA THR A 4 8.34 -1.36 -2.09
C THR A 4 9.58 -2.06 -1.54
N THR A 5 10.00 -3.17 -2.15
CA THR A 5 11.19 -3.93 -1.72
C THR A 5 12.48 -3.43 -2.36
N LYS A 6 12.40 -2.72 -3.49
CA LYS A 6 13.53 -2.11 -4.21
C LYS A 6 13.05 -0.83 -4.88
N VAL A 7 13.93 0.19 -4.97
CA VAL A 7 13.77 1.47 -5.69
C VAL A 7 13.11 2.61 -4.90
N ASN A 8 13.76 3.79 -4.89
CA ASN A 8 13.11 5.08 -4.63
C ASN A 8 12.38 5.49 -5.91
N CYS A 9 11.06 5.70 -5.86
CA CYS A 9 10.25 6.06 -7.01
C CYS A 9 10.82 7.28 -7.77
N SER A 10 10.62 7.32 -9.09
CA SER A 10 11.01 8.47 -9.89
C SER A 10 10.12 9.67 -9.57
N VAL A 11 10.59 10.87 -9.90
CA VAL A 11 9.76 12.08 -9.80
C VAL A 11 8.56 11.93 -10.75
N GLY A 12 7.35 12.08 -10.21
CA GLY A 12 6.10 11.94 -10.97
C GLY A 12 5.46 10.54 -10.90
N ASP A 13 6.14 9.53 -10.36
CA ASP A 13 5.54 8.22 -10.13
C ASP A 13 4.57 8.26 -8.93
N GLN A 14 3.50 7.46 -9.01
CA GLN A 14 2.57 7.21 -7.93
C GLN A 14 2.78 5.82 -7.32
N CYS A 15 2.40 5.65 -6.05
CA CYS A 15 2.38 4.33 -5.44
C CYS A 15 1.25 3.51 -6.05
N PHE A 16 1.48 2.22 -6.28
CA PHE A 16 0.42 1.33 -6.77
C PHE A 16 0.25 0.06 -5.95
N VAL A 17 -0.97 -0.46 -6.02
CA VAL A 17 -1.37 -1.81 -5.65
C VAL A 17 -1.89 -2.51 -6.91
N GLY A 18 -1.14 -3.50 -7.37
CA GLY A 18 -1.52 -4.40 -8.45
C GLY A 18 -2.25 -5.61 -7.90
N THR A 19 -3.44 -5.93 -8.39
CA THR A 19 -4.19 -7.14 -8.02
C THR A 19 -4.55 -7.99 -9.23
N GLY A 20 -4.37 -9.30 -9.11
CA GLY A 20 -4.69 -10.25 -10.17
C GLY A 20 -4.90 -11.66 -9.62
N LYS A 21 -5.28 -12.59 -10.49
CA LYS A 21 -5.46 -14.01 -10.14
C LYS A 21 -4.55 -14.91 -10.96
N ALA A 22 -3.81 -15.75 -10.26
CA ALA A 22 -3.00 -16.83 -10.81
C ALA A 22 -3.85 -18.09 -10.97
N ALA A 23 -3.87 -18.65 -12.19
CA ALA A 23 -4.65 -19.85 -12.54
C ALA A 23 -6.12 -19.78 -12.06
N SER A 24 -6.70 -18.57 -12.03
CA SER A 24 -8.04 -18.26 -11.53
C SER A 24 -8.31 -18.56 -10.04
N VAL A 25 -7.33 -19.05 -9.27
CA VAL A 25 -7.55 -19.54 -7.90
C VAL A 25 -6.71 -18.85 -6.84
N LEU A 26 -5.54 -18.31 -7.21
CA LEU A 26 -4.62 -17.71 -6.26
C LEU A 26 -4.56 -16.20 -6.48
N ASP A 27 -5.00 -15.42 -5.49
CA ASP A 27 -4.88 -13.97 -5.53
C ASP A 27 -3.41 -13.55 -5.41
N VAL A 28 -2.97 -12.71 -6.33
CA VAL A 28 -1.60 -12.19 -6.38
C VAL A 28 -1.67 -10.68 -6.23
N LYS A 29 -0.80 -10.15 -5.37
CA LYS A 29 -0.66 -8.72 -5.12
C LYS A 29 0.76 -8.28 -5.44
N MET A 30 0.89 -7.15 -6.13
CA MET A 30 2.16 -6.48 -6.40
C MET A 30 2.10 -5.04 -5.87
N LEU A 31 3.20 -4.55 -5.34
CA LEU A 31 3.34 -3.20 -4.80
C LEU A 31 4.56 -2.54 -5.43
N GLY A 32 4.48 -1.24 -5.67
CA GLY A 32 5.63 -0.49 -6.19
C GLY A 32 5.28 0.95 -6.56
N CYS A 33 6.07 1.50 -7.48
CA CYS A 33 5.87 2.81 -8.09
C CYS A 33 5.51 2.62 -9.57
N LEU A 34 4.62 3.47 -10.08
CA LEU A 34 4.19 3.44 -11.47
C LEU A 34 4.00 4.88 -11.96
N PRO A 35 4.36 5.20 -13.22
CA PRO A 35 3.97 6.46 -13.82
C PRO A 35 2.45 6.63 -13.80
N GLU A 36 1.97 7.87 -13.64
CA GLU A 36 0.54 8.17 -13.54
C GLU A 36 -0.26 7.63 -14.74
N GLU A 37 0.33 7.61 -15.94
CA GLU A 37 -0.31 7.05 -17.12
C GLU A 37 -0.57 5.53 -17.03
N GLY A 38 0.11 4.82 -16.13
CA GLY A 38 -0.10 3.40 -15.89
C GLY A 38 -1.24 3.11 -14.89
N CYS A 39 -1.74 4.14 -14.22
CA CYS A 39 -2.72 3.99 -13.15
C CYS A 39 -4.12 3.64 -13.66
N ASN A 40 -4.85 2.87 -12.85
CA ASN A 40 -6.20 2.36 -13.10
C ASN A 40 -6.31 1.57 -14.41
N LYS A 41 -5.21 0.93 -14.82
CA LYS A 41 -5.14 0.10 -16.03
C LYS A 41 -4.94 -1.36 -15.67
N THR A 42 -5.57 -2.20 -16.48
CA THR A 42 -5.28 -3.62 -16.48
C THR A 42 -4.08 -3.87 -17.37
N THR A 43 -3.02 -4.43 -16.80
CA THR A 43 -1.76 -4.72 -17.48
C THR A 43 -1.41 -6.18 -17.32
N THR A 44 -0.81 -6.72 -18.37
CA THR A 44 -0.31 -8.08 -18.39
C THR A 44 1.16 -8.08 -17.99
N ILE A 45 1.50 -8.80 -16.92
CA ILE A 45 2.88 -8.90 -16.41
C ILE A 45 3.33 -10.36 -16.36
N GLU A 46 4.63 -10.57 -16.57
CA GLU A 46 5.28 -11.86 -16.43
C GLU A 46 6.14 -11.90 -15.15
N PHE A 47 5.95 -12.92 -14.31
CA PHE A 47 6.84 -13.14 -13.18
C PHE A 47 8.01 -14.05 -13.56
N PRO A 48 9.26 -13.70 -13.20
CA PRO A 48 10.47 -14.29 -13.77
C PRO A 48 10.80 -15.72 -13.32
N ALA A 49 9.86 -16.50 -12.79
CA ALA A 49 10.09 -17.88 -12.40
C ALA A 49 9.37 -18.93 -13.27
N ASN A 50 8.31 -18.56 -14.00
CA ASN A 50 7.46 -19.55 -14.72
C ASN A 50 6.77 -19.03 -15.99
N LYS A 51 7.21 -17.90 -16.57
CA LYS A 51 6.55 -17.24 -17.74
C LYS A 51 5.02 -17.18 -17.62
N THR A 52 4.52 -17.13 -16.38
CA THR A 52 3.09 -17.11 -16.15
C THR A 52 2.65 -15.68 -16.31
N VAL A 53 1.74 -15.50 -17.25
CA VAL A 53 1.20 -14.24 -17.68
C VAL A 53 0.03 -13.92 -16.77
N TYR A 54 0.09 -12.80 -16.06
CA TYR A 54 -0.97 -12.38 -15.15
C TYR A 54 -1.56 -11.06 -15.59
N THR A 55 -2.88 -11.06 -15.73
CA THR A 55 -3.67 -9.86 -15.86
C THR A 55 -3.83 -9.23 -14.48
N MET A 56 -3.31 -8.02 -14.34
CA MET A 56 -3.28 -7.28 -13.08
C MET A 56 -3.95 -5.93 -13.24
N ASN A 57 -4.86 -5.58 -12.33
CA ASN A 57 -5.39 -4.23 -12.22
C ASN A 57 -4.46 -3.38 -11.35
N MET A 58 -3.92 -2.30 -11.90
CA MET A 58 -2.99 -1.38 -11.23
C MET A 58 -3.76 -0.21 -10.64
N GLN A 59 -4.00 -0.19 -9.33
CA GLN A 59 -4.63 0.95 -8.66
C GLN A 59 -3.60 1.83 -7.97
N CYS A 60 -3.66 3.14 -8.20
CA CYS A 60 -2.68 4.09 -7.68
C CYS A 60 -3.21 4.96 -6.53
N CYS A 61 -2.28 5.54 -5.79
CA CYS A 61 -2.53 6.53 -4.75
C CYS A 61 -1.29 7.43 -4.57
N ASN A 62 -1.52 8.66 -4.10
CA ASN A 62 -0.51 9.72 -3.98
C ASN A 62 0.05 9.86 -2.55
N GLU A 63 -0.74 9.53 -1.54
CA GLU A 63 -0.32 9.68 -0.14
C GLU A 63 0.90 8.82 0.22
N SER A 64 1.70 9.28 1.19
CA SER A 64 2.89 8.52 1.59
C SER A 64 2.51 7.16 2.17
N TYR A 65 3.10 6.10 1.63
CA TYR A 65 2.89 4.69 2.01
C TYR A 65 1.45 4.18 1.81
N CYS A 66 0.63 4.85 1.00
CA CYS A 66 -0.77 4.51 0.77
C CYS A 66 -1.01 3.12 0.16
N ASN A 67 0.00 2.53 -0.49
CA ASN A 67 -0.06 1.18 -1.03
C ASN A 67 0.26 0.09 0.02
N GLY A 68 0.48 0.48 1.29
CA GLY A 68 0.60 -0.41 2.44
C GLY A 68 -0.72 -1.08 2.84
N GLY A 69 -0.64 -2.17 3.60
CA GLY A 69 -1.82 -2.80 4.20
C GLY A 69 -2.34 -2.02 5.42
N PRO A 70 -3.53 -2.37 5.97
CA PRO A 70 -4.13 -1.70 7.12
C PRO A 70 -3.18 -1.58 8.32
N ALA A 71 -2.34 -2.59 8.57
CA ALA A 71 -1.35 -2.59 9.66
C ALA A 71 -0.24 -1.54 9.51
N VAL A 72 0.00 -1.03 8.30
CA VAL A 72 0.98 0.03 8.00
C VAL A 72 0.32 1.42 8.02
N LEU A 73 -0.99 1.47 7.78
CA LEU A 73 -1.79 2.70 7.72
C LEU A 73 -2.35 3.12 9.08
N LEU A 74 -2.21 2.28 10.12
CA LEU A 74 -2.42 2.73 11.49
C LEU A 74 -1.29 3.71 11.82
N PRO A 75 -1.58 5.01 12.04
CA PRO A 75 -0.65 5.83 12.77
C PRO A 75 -0.34 5.09 14.06
N SER A 76 0.90 5.10 14.51
CA SER A 76 1.28 4.67 15.84
C SER A 76 0.52 5.51 16.87
N PHE A 77 -0.77 5.24 17.08
CA PHE A 77 -1.55 5.82 18.15
C PHE A 77 -1.10 5.12 19.41
N THR A 78 0.05 5.53 19.93
CA THR A 78 0.31 5.43 21.36
C THR A 78 -0.79 6.22 22.04
N VAL A 79 -1.83 5.52 22.49
CA VAL A 79 -2.88 6.08 23.34
C VAL A 79 -2.21 6.46 24.67
N ILE A 80 -1.73 7.70 24.78
CA ILE A 80 -1.31 8.24 26.06
C ILE A 80 -2.58 8.71 26.76
N ALA A 81 -3.18 7.83 27.56
CA ALA A 81 -4.25 8.21 28.48
C ALA A 81 -3.61 8.96 29.67
N LEU A 82 -3.58 10.30 29.61
CA LEU A 82 -3.31 11.13 30.79
C LEU A 82 -4.60 11.20 31.61
N THR A 83 -4.67 10.41 32.68
CA THR A 83 -5.72 10.58 33.69
C THR A 83 -5.32 11.74 34.60
N VAL A 84 -6.03 12.86 34.52
CA VAL A 84 -5.95 13.91 35.54
C VAL A 84 -6.93 13.51 36.63
N GLY A 85 -6.42 12.94 37.72
CA GLY A 85 -7.22 12.67 38.91
C GLY A 85 -7.68 13.99 39.53
N GLN A 86 -8.98 14.26 39.47
CA GLN A 86 -9.59 15.30 40.29
C GLN A 86 -9.78 14.73 41.70
N THR A 87 -8.99 15.18 42.67
CA THR A 87 -9.41 15.11 44.08
C THR A 87 -10.01 16.46 44.43
N ILE A 88 -11.32 16.43 44.65
CA ILE A 88 -12.10 17.47 45.30
C ILE A 88 -11.62 17.49 46.76
N ASP A 89 -11.11 18.61 47.26
CA ASP A 89 -11.16 18.94 48.68
C ASP A 89 -11.85 20.30 48.82
N VAL A 90 -13.12 20.22 49.19
CA VAL A 90 -13.90 21.34 49.74
C VAL A 90 -13.41 21.55 51.17
N LEU A 91 -12.83 22.71 51.45
CA LEU A 91 -12.92 23.35 52.76
C LEU A 91 -13.01 24.86 52.62
#